data_AF-A0A932P2I0-F1
#
_entry.id   AF-A0A932P2I0-F1
#
_cell.length_a   1.000
_cell.length_b   1.000
_cell.length_c   1.000
_cell.angle_alpha   90.00
_cell.angle_beta   90.00
_cell.angle_gamma   90.00
#
_symmetry.space_group_name_H-M   'P 1'
#
loop_
_entity.id
_entity.type
_entity.pdbx_description
1 polymer ?
#
loop_
_entity_poly.entity_id
_entity_poly.type
_entity_poly.pdbx_seq_one_letter_code
_entity_poly.pdbx_strand_id
1 'polypeptide(L)' 'MICTYCGGHVTWRGPLSDLTHTQCASCGRRNCQVVEEPEDLDIDEEGQEQ' A
#
# COMPACT_ATOMS: atom_id res chain seq x y z
N MET A 1 0.34 -5.37 -5.32
CA MET A 1 1.16 -5.29 -4.08
C MET A 1 2.36 -6.23 -4.21
N ILE A 2 3.59 -5.71 -4.21
CA ILE A 2 4.83 -6.50 -4.38
C ILE A 2 5.60 -6.59 -3.05
N CYS A 3 6.17 -7.75 -2.73
CA CYS A 3 6.94 -7.98 -1.52
C CYS A 3 8.31 -7.30 -1.59
N THR A 4 8.62 -6.44 -0.62
CA THR A 4 9.93 -5.74 -0.53
C THR A 4 11.12 -6.69 -0.35
N TYR A 5 10.90 -7.90 0.19
CA TYR A 5 11.98 -8.82 0.53
C TYR A 5 12.34 -9.83 -0.56
N CYS A 6 11.35 -10.31 -1.33
CA CYS A 6 11.56 -11.38 -2.29
C CYS A 6 10.99 -11.08 -3.68
N GLY A 7 10.43 -9.89 -3.89
CA GLY A 7 9.78 -9.50 -5.16
C GLY A 7 8.48 -10.25 -5.47
N GLY A 8 8.03 -11.14 -4.59
CA GLY A 8 6.83 -11.96 -4.81
C GLY A 8 5.52 -11.18 -4.64
N HIS A 9 4.41 -11.74 -5.12
CA HIS A 9 3.09 -11.10 -5.01
C HIS A 9 2.55 -11.15 -3.57
N VAL A 10 2.03 -10.02 -3.09
CA VAL A 10 1.39 -9.88 -1.78
C VAL A 10 -0.14 -9.87 -1.95
N THR A 11 -0.81 -10.70 -1.16
CA THR A 11 -2.28 -10.88 -1.19
C THR A 11 -2.89 -10.49 0.14
N TRP A 12 -4.13 -10.02 0.14
CA TRP A 12 -4.85 -9.74 1.37
C TRP A 12 -5.45 -11.02 1.96
N ARG A 13 -5.37 -11.17 3.29
CA ARG A 13 -5.77 -12.38 4.05
C ARG A 13 -6.64 -12.09 5.28
N GLY A 14 -7.06 -10.84 5.48
CA GLY A 14 -7.91 -10.43 6.62
C GLY A 14 -9.41 -10.71 6.41
N PRO A 15 -10.27 -10.33 7.37
CA PRO A 15 -11.70 -10.14 7.16
C PRO A 15 -11.96 -8.76 6.54
N LEU A 16 -12.99 -8.58 5.70
CA LEU A 16 -13.17 -7.32 4.92
C LEU A 16 -13.37 -6.09 5.81
N SER A 17 -13.73 -6.30 7.08
CA SER A 17 -13.82 -5.30 8.13
C SER A 17 -12.45 -4.82 8.66
N ASP A 18 -11.35 -5.51 8.37
CA ASP A 18 -9.99 -5.23 8.83
C ASP A 18 -8.98 -5.42 7.69
N LEU A 19 -8.76 -4.34 6.94
CA LEU A 19 -7.92 -4.32 5.73
C LEU A 19 -6.41 -4.29 6.02
N THR A 20 -5.98 -4.57 7.25
CA THR A 20 -4.57 -4.45 7.66
C THR A 20 -3.74 -5.70 7.46
N HIS A 21 -4.35 -6.84 7.10
CA HIS A 21 -3.65 -8.11 7.00
C HIS A 21 -3.34 -8.49 5.55
N THR A 22 -2.11 -8.22 5.12
CA THR A 22 -1.57 -8.74 3.85
C THR A 22 -0.49 -9.79 4.10
N GLN A 23 -0.28 -10.70 3.14
CA GLN A 23 0.72 -11.75 3.20
C GLN A 23 1.30 -12.04 1.80
N CYS A 24 2.62 -12.18 1.71
CA CYS A 24 3.32 -12.61 0.50
C CYS A 24 3.04 -14.09 0.20
N ALA A 25 2.58 -14.38 -1.02
CA ALA A 25 2.30 -15.75 -1.46
C ALA A 25 3.56 -16.60 -1.69
N SER A 26 4.73 -15.97 -1.80
CA SER A 26 6.00 -16.66 -2.05
C SER A 26 6.78 -16.93 -0.75
N CYS A 27 6.98 -15.92 0.10
CA CYS A 27 7.79 -16.05 1.32
C CYS A 27 6.99 -16.00 2.64
N GLY A 28 5.67 -15.82 2.60
CA GLY A 28 4.79 -15.86 3.77
C GLY A 28 4.86 -14.65 4.71
N ARG A 29 5.74 -13.68 4.45
CA ARG A 29 5.84 -12.45 5.25
C ARG A 29 4.55 -11.62 5.19
N ARG A 30 4.21 -10.98 6.30
CA ARG A 30 3.01 -10.13 6.44
C ARG A 30 3.36 -8.66 6.31
N ASN A 31 2.42 -7.86 5.80
CA ASN A 31 2.53 -6.39 5.71
C ASN A 31 3.86 -5.91 5.09
N CYS A 32 4.33 -6.65 4.09
CA CYS A 32 5.63 -6.45 3.45
C CYS A 32 5.50 -5.91 2.03
N GLN A 33 4.35 -5.31 1.68
CA GLN A 33 4.18 -4.66 0.41
C GLN A 33 5.06 -3.41 0.32
N VAL A 34 5.63 -3.16 -0.87
CA VAL A 34 6.22 -1.85 -1.21
C VAL A 34 5.10 -0.81 -1.13
N VAL A 35 5.34 0.25 -0.36
CA VAL A 35 4.47 1.44 -0.33
C VAL A 35 5.06 2.39 -1.34
N GLU A 36 4.38 2.56 -2.47
CA GLU A 36 4.66 3.69 -3.36
C GLU A 36 4.15 4.92 -2.62
N GLU A 37 5.06 5.81 -2.25
CA GLU A 37 4.67 7.13 -1.74
C GLU A 37 3.80 7.77 -2.82
N PRO A 38 2.64 8.36 -2.47
CA PRO A 38 1.86 9.09 -3.45
C PRO A 38 2.77 10.20 -3.98
N GLU A 39 3.10 10.14 -5.28
CA GLU A 39 3.71 11.26 -5.98
C GLU A 39 2.85 12.48 -5.66
N ASP A 40 3.50 13.50 -5.07
CA ASP A 40 2.86 14.70 -4.55
C ASP A 40 1.70 15.12 -5.46
N LEU A 41 0.48 14.98 -4.96
CA LEU A 41 -0.68 15.59 -5.60
C LEU A 41 -0.37 17.08 -5.60
N ASP A 42 -0.04 17.66 -6.76
CA ASP A 42 -0.05 19.11 -6.97
C ASP A 42 -1.44 19.60 -6.53
N ILE A 43 -1.54 20.07 -5.28
CA ILE A 43 -2.72 20.74 -4.78
C ILE A 43 -2.70 22.09 -5.49
N ASP A 44 -3.46 22.23 -6.57
CA ASP A 44 -3.79 23.53 -7.14
C ASP A 44 -4.42 24.41 -6.05
N GLU A 45 -3.61 25.30 -5.46
CA GLU A 45 -3.99 26.37 -4.54
C GLU A 45 -4.82 27.47 -5.27
N GLU A 46 -5.93 27.10 -5.92
CA GLU A 46 -6.93 28.06 -6.39
C GLU A 46 -8.02 28.24 -5.32
N GLY A 47 -7.77 29.14 -4.36
CA GLY A 47 -8.81 29.51 -3.40
C GLY A 47 -8.35 30.28 -2.15
N GLN A 48 -7.70 31.43 -2.32
CA GLN A 48 -7.70 32.46 -1.27
C GLN A 48 -8.33 33.75 -1.80
N GLU A 49 -9.65 33.82 -1.68
CA GLU A 49 -10.36 35.09 -1.61
C GLU A 49 -10.14 35.68 -0.21
N GLN A 50 -9.46 36.84 -0.14
CA GLN A 50 -9.83 38.02 0.66
C GLN A 50 -8.77 39.13 0.57
#